data_AF-A0A524JE84-F1
#
_entry.id   AF-A0A524JE84-F1
#
_cell.length_a   1.000
_cell.length_b   1.000
_cell.length_c   1.000
_cell.angle_alpha   90.00
_cell.angle_beta   90.00
_cell.angle_gamma   90.00
#
_symmetry.space_group_name_H-M   'P 1'
#
loop_
_entity.id
_entity.type
_entity.pdbx_description
1 polymer ?
#
loop_
_entity_poly.entity_id
_entity_poly.type
_entity_poly.pdbx_seq_one_letter_code
_entity_poly.pdbx_strand_id
1 'polypeptide(L)' 'MEIEFTNLLIVVAVGFSAPFLLGLAPGLRFPAVVLEIVAGIIVGPAVLGWVEIDEPVRVLSILGLAVLLFL' A
#
# COMPACT_ATOMS: atom_id res chain seq x y z
N MET A 1 -12.81 17.94 -11.93
CA MET A 1 -11.70 17.62 -11.01
C MET A 1 -10.60 17.00 -11.84
N GLU A 2 -9.40 17.55 -11.77
CA GLU A 2 -8.23 16.89 -12.32
C GLU A 2 -7.88 15.70 -11.43
N ILE A 3 -7.55 14.56 -12.03
CA ILE A 3 -7.20 13.34 -11.30
C ILE A 3 -5.68 13.35 -11.11
N GLU A 4 -5.22 13.39 -9.87
CA GLU A 4 -3.82 13.20 -9.53
C GLU A 4 -3.55 11.74 -9.13
N PHE A 5 -2.39 11.23 -9.55
CA PHE A 5 -1.99 9.84 -9.28
C PHE A 5 -0.81 9.73 -8.32
N THR A 6 -0.37 10.83 -7.71
CA THR A 6 0.79 10.87 -6.82
C THR A 6 0.59 9.96 -5.61
N ASN A 7 -0.58 10.05 -4.96
CA ASN A 7 -0.93 9.20 -3.81
C ASN A 7 -0.96 7.72 -4.21
N LEU A 8 -1.61 7.40 -5.34
CA LEU A 8 -1.68 6.05 -5.87
C LEU A 8 -0.29 5.49 -6.20
N LEU A 9 0.58 6.30 -6.79
CA LEU A 9 1.96 5.92 -7.10
C LEU A 9 2.72 5.54 -5.83
N ILE A 10 2.58 6.32 -4.76
CA ILE A 10 3.21 6.00 -3.47
C ILE A 10 2.66 4.69 -2.91
N VAL A 11 1.33 4.49 -2.92
CA VAL A 11 0.69 3.25 -2.44
C VAL A 11 1.19 2.03 -3.22
N VAL A 12 1.23 2.11 -4.55
CA VAL A 12 1.73 1.02 -5.41
C VAL A 12 3.23 0.77 -5.19
N ALA A 13 4.03 1.81 -5.03
CA ALA A 13 5.46 1.67 -4.73
C ALA A 13 5.69 0.99 -3.37
N VAL A 14 4.90 1.32 -2.35
CA VAL A 14 4.91 0.65 -1.05
C VAL A 14 4.52 -0.82 -1.18
N GLY A 15 3.39 -1.11 -1.85
CA GLY A 15 2.91 -2.48 -2.06
C GLY A 15 3.89 -3.35 -2.84
N PHE A 16 4.58 -2.79 -3.83
CA PHE A 16 5.61 -3.49 -4.59
C PHE A 16 6.89 -3.72 -3.79
N SER A 17 7.35 -2.70 -3.05
CA SER A 17 8.63 -2.76 -2.34
C SER A 17 8.59 -3.66 -1.10
N ALA A 18 7.47 -3.74 -0.38
CA ALA A 18 7.35 -4.54 0.84
C ALA A 18 7.73 -6.04 0.67
N PRO A 19 7.15 -6.81 -0.26
CA PRO A 19 7.54 -8.21 -0.47
C PRO A 19 8.97 -8.34 -0.98
N PHE A 20 9.44 -7.39 -1.80
CA PHE A 20 10.82 -7.38 -2.28
C PHE A 20 11.82 -7.20 -1.13
N LEU A 21 11.58 -6.22 -0.25
CA LEU A 21 12.41 -5.96 0.94
C LEU A 21 12.39 -7.14 1.91
N LEU A 22 11.24 -7.79 2.10
CA LEU A 22 11.15 -9.00 2.91
C LEU A 22 11.98 -10.14 2.32
N GLY A 23 11.96 -10.31 0.99
CA GLY A 23 12.76 -11.31 0.29
C GLY A 23 14.28 -11.12 0.44
N LEU A 24 14.74 -9.89 0.65
CA LEU A 24 16.14 -9.58 0.95
C LEU A 24 16.53 -9.88 2.40
N ALA A 25 15.57 -10.08 3.29
CA ALA A 25 15.79 -10.35 4.71
C ALA A 25 15.15 -11.69 5.13
N PRO A 26 15.67 -12.84 4.65
CA PRO A 26 15.05 -14.16 4.85
C PRO A 26 14.98 -14.62 6.31
N GLY A 27 15.67 -13.94 7.23
CA GLY A 27 15.56 -14.16 8.67
C GLY A 27 14.26 -13.62 9.29
N LEU A 28 13.56 -12.68 8.63
CA LEU A 28 12.28 -12.15 9.09
C LEU A 28 11.14 -13.06 8.63
N ARG A 29 10.49 -13.74 9.58
CA ARG A 29 9.38 -14.68 9.33
C ARG A 29 8.00 -14.02 9.40
N PHE A 30 7.86 -12.82 8.85
CA PHE A 30 6.58 -12.12 8.83
C PHE A 30 5.89 -12.30 7.47
N PRO A 31 4.56 -12.36 7.41
CA PRO A 31 3.84 -12.20 6.16
C PRO A 31 4.16 -10.83 5.53
N ALA A 32 4.34 -10.76 4.21
CA ALA A 32 4.63 -9.51 3.49
C ALA A 32 3.56 -8.43 3.74
N VAL A 33 2.30 -8.84 3.83
CA VAL A 33 1.16 -7.95 4.13
C VAL A 33 1.32 -7.17 5.43
N VAL A 34 2.06 -7.70 6.43
CA VAL A 34 2.32 -6.97 7.67
C VAL A 34 3.21 -5.75 7.40
N LEU A 35 4.24 -5.91 6.56
CA LEU A 35 5.11 -4.79 6.16
C LEU A 35 4.34 -3.78 5.31
N GLU A 36 3.49 -4.25 4.41
CA GLU A 36 2.63 -3.38 3.59
C GLU A 36 1.72 -2.50 4.46
N ILE A 37 1.03 -3.11 5.44
CA ILE A 37 0.14 -2.39 6.36
C ILE A 37 0.93 -1.38 7.19
N VAL A 38 2.07 -1.78 7.77
CA VAL A 38 2.89 -0.88 8.59
C VAL A 38 3.42 0.28 7.77
N ALA A 39 3.97 0.02 6.58
CA ALA A 39 4.45 1.07 5.68
C ALA A 39 3.31 2.00 5.25
N GLY A 40 2.13 1.45 4.93
CA GLY A 40 0.91 2.20 4.63
C GLY A 40 0.48 3.13 5.76
N ILE A 41 0.50 2.64 7.02
CA ILE A 41 0.20 3.47 8.21
C ILE A 41 1.22 4.60 8.35
N ILE A 42 2.50 4.31 8.13
CA ILE A 42 3.59 5.30 8.25
C ILE A 42 3.43 6.41 7.21
N VAL A 43 3.20 6.07 5.93
CA VAL A 43 3.06 7.10 4.89
C VAL A 43 1.70 7.80 4.91
N GLY A 44 0.70 7.15 5.51
CA GLY A 44 -0.67 7.64 5.61
C GLY A 44 -0.85 8.79 6.63
N PRO A 45 -2.09 9.28 6.76
CA PRO A 45 -2.42 10.46 7.56
C PRO A 45 -2.24 10.25 9.07
N ALA A 46 -2.18 8.99 9.52
CA ALA A 46 -1.98 8.68 10.92
C ALA A 46 -0.56 8.99 11.43
N VAL A 47 0.43 9.08 10.54
CA VAL A 47 1.84 9.30 10.92
C VAL A 47 2.48 10.43 10.12
N LEU A 48 2.85 10.22 8.86
CA LEU A 48 3.58 11.23 8.07
C LEU A 48 2.67 12.16 7.25
N GLY A 49 1.46 11.72 6.92
CA GLY A 49 0.52 12.51 6.12
C GLY A 49 0.98 12.80 4.69
N TRP A 50 1.80 11.92 4.10
CA TRP A 50 2.24 12.05 2.71
C TRP A 50 1.21 11.55 1.71
N VAL A 51 0.35 10.63 2.14
CA VAL A 51 -0.66 9.99 1.30
C VAL A 51 -2.04 10.23 1.90
N GLU A 52 -2.96 10.66 1.05
CA GLU A 52 -4.39 10.75 1.35
C GLU A 52 -5.19 9.77 0.48
N ILE A 53 -6.40 9.42 0.92
CA ILE A 53 -7.29 8.51 0.20
C ILE A 53 -8.14 9.33 -0.77
N ASP A 54 -7.55 9.62 -1.93
CA ASP A 54 -8.22 10.25 -3.08
C ASP A 54 -8.97 9.22 -3.94
N GLU A 55 -9.63 9.71 -5.00
CA GLU A 55 -10.50 8.87 -5.84
C GLU A 55 -9.74 7.68 -6.47
N PRO A 56 -8.54 7.84 -7.06
CA PRO A 56 -7.79 6.70 -7.59
C PRO A 56 -7.41 5.66 -6.54
N VAL A 57 -6.95 6.09 -5.35
CA VAL A 57 -6.63 5.18 -4.25
C VAL A 57 -7.87 4.44 -3.77
N ARG A 58 -9.01 5.13 -3.67
CA ARG A 58 -10.30 4.54 -3.24
C ARG A 58 -10.77 3.47 -4.23
N VAL A 59 -10.79 3.77 -5.51
CA VAL A 59 -11.21 2.82 -6.55
C VAL A 59 -10.30 1.59 -6.54
N LEU A 60 -8.98 1.78 -6.52
CA LEU A 60 -8.05 0.65 -6.51
C LEU A 60 -8.18 -0.19 -5.23
N SER A 61 -8.41 0.43 -4.07
CA SER A 61 -8.59 -0.28 -2.80
C SER A 61 -9.83 -1.19 -2.83
N ILE A 62 -10.94 -0.71 -3.39
CA ILE A 62 -12.17 -1.51 -3.54
C ILE A 62 -11.92 -2.67 -4.50
N LEU A 63 -11.28 -2.43 -5.64
CA LEU A 63 -10.96 -3.48 -6.60
C LEU A 63 -10.02 -4.53 -6.00
N GLY A 64 -8.95 -4.09 -5.34
CA GLY A 64 -7.99 -4.96 -4.66
C GLY A 64 -8.67 -5.81 -3.59
N LEU A 65 -9.48 -5.19 -2.71
CA LEU A 65 -10.24 -5.91 -1.70
C LEU A 65 -11.22 -6.92 -2.32
N ALA A 66 -11.93 -6.53 -3.38
CA ALA A 66 -12.86 -7.42 -4.07
C ALA A 66 -12.14 -8.66 -4.64
N VAL A 67 -10.97 -8.47 -5.24
CA VAL A 67 -10.12 -9.57 -5.73
C VAL A 67 -9.62 -10.42 -4.57
N LEU A 68 -9.12 -9.82 -3.48
CA LEU A 68 -8.64 -10.55 -2.30
C LEU A 68 -9.71 -11.42 -1.64
N LEU A 69 -10.96 -10.95 -1.61
CA LEU A 69 -12.08 -11.70 -1.04
C LEU A 69 -12.67 -12.73 -2.00
N PHE A 70 -12.46 -12.55 -3.30
CA PHE A 70 -12.90 -13.50 -4.32
C PHE A 70 -11.95 -14.70 -4.46
N LEU A 71 -10.65 -14.48 -4.26
CA LEU A 71 -9.61 -15.52 -4.24
C LEU A 71 -9.72 -16.42 -3.00
#